data_AF-A0A7L4EIY5-F1
#
_entry.id   AF-A0A7L4EIY5-F1
#
_cell.length_a   1.000
_cell.length_b   1.000
_cell.length_c   1.000
_cell.angle_alpha   90.00
_cell.angle_beta   90.00
_cell.angle_gamma   90.00
#
_symmetry.space_group_name_H-M   'P 1'
#
loop_
_entity.id
_entity.type
_entity.pdbx_description
1 polymer ?
#
loop_
_entity_poly.entity_id
_entity_poly.type
_entity_poly.pdbx_seq_one_letter_code
_entity_poly.pdbx_strand_id
1 'polypeptide(L)'
;QFLKQLGIHPDWQFVDVYGMEPELLSMVPRPVCAVLLLFPITEKYETFRTEEEERIKAKGQDVKSSVYFMKQTINNACGTIGLIHAIANNRDKMNFETNSSLKKFLEDSLSMTPEERAKYLETYEAIRVTHESSAHEGQTEAPSIDEKVDLHFIALVNVGGHLYELDGRKPFPINHGETSDDSFLEDAIEVCKKFMERDPEELRFNAIALSAA
;
A
#
# COMPACT_ATOMS: atom_id res chain seq x y z
N GLN A 1 -14.35 -6.11 -1.53
CA GLN A 1 -14.69 -7.02 -2.64
C GLN A 1 -13.44 -7.60 -3.31
N PHE A 2 -12.51 -6.78 -3.78
CA PHE A 2 -11.27 -7.23 -4.44
C PHE A 2 -10.48 -8.29 -3.64
N LEU A 3 -10.18 -8.07 -2.34
CA LEU A 3 -9.48 -9.07 -1.50
C LEU A 3 -10.19 -10.44 -1.47
N LYS A 4 -11.52 -10.44 -1.44
CA LYS A 4 -12.33 -11.68 -1.45
C LYS A 4 -12.18 -12.41 -2.79
N GLN A 5 -12.22 -11.70 -3.92
CA GLN A 5 -11.99 -12.29 -5.24
C GLN A 5 -10.56 -12.87 -5.39
N LEU A 6 -9.60 -12.31 -4.67
CA LEU A 6 -8.23 -12.83 -4.57
C LEU A 6 -8.08 -14.01 -3.58
N GLY A 7 -9.18 -14.43 -2.94
CA GLY A 7 -9.25 -15.58 -2.03
C GLY A 7 -8.68 -15.30 -0.64
N ILE A 8 -8.81 -14.08 -0.12
CA ILE A 8 -8.52 -13.79 1.28
C ILE A 8 -9.80 -13.97 2.10
N HIS A 9 -9.70 -14.72 3.21
CA HIS A 9 -10.80 -14.86 4.16
C HIS A 9 -11.10 -13.50 4.82
N PRO A 10 -12.37 -13.13 5.03
CA PRO A 10 -12.75 -11.77 5.45
C PRO A 10 -12.47 -11.44 6.93
N ASP A 11 -11.46 -12.05 7.56
CA ASP A 11 -11.05 -11.73 8.95
C ASP A 11 -10.45 -10.31 9.06
N TRP A 12 -10.00 -9.78 7.93
CA TRP A 12 -9.50 -8.41 7.79
C TRP A 12 -10.28 -7.68 6.72
N GLN A 13 -10.71 -6.46 7.02
CA GLN A 13 -11.46 -5.60 6.10
C GLN A 13 -10.89 -4.19 6.10
N PHE A 14 -10.97 -3.55 4.94
CA PHE A 14 -10.65 -2.13 4.84
C PHE A 14 -11.83 -1.30 5.35
N VAL A 15 -11.53 -0.32 6.20
CA VAL A 15 -12.46 0.72 6.64
C VAL A 15 -11.91 2.10 6.29
N ASP A 16 -12.80 3.08 6.13
CA ASP A 16 -12.41 4.47 5.93
C ASP A 16 -11.79 5.07 7.20
N VAL A 17 -10.78 5.91 7.01
CA VAL A 17 -10.24 6.78 8.06
C VAL A 17 -10.81 8.18 7.86
N TYR A 18 -11.79 8.55 8.69
CA TYR A 18 -12.51 9.83 8.54
C TYR A 18 -11.68 11.08 8.90
N GLY A 19 -10.62 10.91 9.67
CA GLY A 19 -9.68 11.97 9.97
C GLY A 19 -8.55 11.48 10.88
N MET A 20 -7.61 12.38 11.16
CA MET A 20 -6.32 12.03 11.74
C MET A 20 -6.20 12.33 13.24
N GLU A 21 -7.29 12.79 13.85
CA GLU A 21 -7.33 13.13 15.27
C GLU A 21 -7.77 11.93 16.11
N PRO A 22 -7.34 11.84 17.39
CA PRO A 22 -7.59 10.67 18.23
C PRO A 22 -9.06 10.23 18.29
N GLU A 23 -9.99 11.19 18.30
CA GLU A 23 -11.42 10.90 18.31
C GLU A 23 -11.87 10.15 17.04
N LEU A 24 -11.39 10.56 15.87
CA LEU A 24 -11.75 9.92 14.60
C LEU A 24 -10.99 8.60 14.41
N LEU A 25 -9.73 8.51 14.84
CA LEU A 25 -8.97 7.25 14.82
C LEU A 25 -9.52 6.21 15.80
N SER A 26 -10.27 6.63 16.82
CA SER A 26 -10.97 5.71 17.73
C SER A 26 -12.12 4.95 17.05
N MET A 27 -12.62 5.46 15.92
CA MET A 27 -13.69 4.81 15.14
C MET A 27 -13.18 3.63 14.29
N VAL A 28 -11.86 3.57 14.02
CA VAL A 28 -11.25 2.48 13.26
C VAL A 28 -11.17 1.23 14.15
N PRO A 29 -11.75 0.09 13.74
CA PRO A 29 -11.63 -1.16 14.47
C PRO A 29 -10.17 -1.57 14.65
N ARG A 30 -9.85 -2.22 15.78
CA ARG A 30 -8.49 -2.66 16.11
C ARG A 30 -8.45 -4.18 16.29
N PRO A 31 -7.29 -4.83 16.06
CA PRO A 31 -6.03 -4.25 15.58
C PRO A 31 -6.07 -3.80 14.11
N VAL A 32 -5.13 -2.94 13.73
CA VAL A 32 -4.88 -2.50 12.33
C VAL A 32 -3.52 -3.00 11.90
N CYS A 33 -3.40 -3.57 10.70
CA CYS A 33 -2.14 -4.14 10.22
C CYS A 33 -1.56 -3.47 8.97
N ALA A 34 -2.35 -2.64 8.28
CA ALA A 34 -1.88 -1.83 7.16
C ALA A 34 -2.74 -0.57 7.00
N VAL A 35 -2.17 0.48 6.42
CA VAL A 35 -2.91 1.66 5.93
C VAL A 35 -2.56 1.87 4.47
N LEU A 36 -3.56 2.04 3.61
CA LEU A 36 -3.34 2.53 2.25
C LEU A 36 -3.66 4.02 2.19
N LEU A 37 -2.71 4.80 1.66
CA LEU A 37 -2.88 6.23 1.44
C LEU A 37 -2.96 6.48 -0.07
N LEU A 38 -4.03 7.14 -0.50
CA LEU A 38 -4.15 7.80 -1.79
C LEU A 38 -3.73 9.26 -1.64
N PHE A 39 -2.85 9.74 -2.51
CA PHE A 39 -2.39 11.13 -2.50
C PHE A 39 -2.07 11.64 -3.92
N PRO A 40 -2.01 12.96 -4.15
CA PRO A 40 -1.69 13.51 -5.46
C PRO A 40 -0.18 13.54 -5.72
N ILE A 41 0.21 13.11 -6.93
CA ILE A 41 1.56 13.26 -7.48
C ILE A 41 1.69 14.67 -8.07
N THR A 42 2.08 15.62 -7.23
CA THR A 42 2.37 17.01 -7.63
C THR A 42 3.85 17.22 -7.93
N GLU A 43 4.22 18.37 -8.52
CA GLU A 43 5.62 18.74 -8.72
C GLU A 43 6.39 18.88 -7.39
N LYS A 44 5.73 19.37 -6.34
CA LYS A 44 6.30 19.44 -4.98
C LYS A 44 6.61 18.04 -4.46
N TYR A 45 5.68 17.10 -4.65
CA TYR A 45 5.90 15.69 -4.29
C TYR A 45 7.06 15.07 -5.08
N GLU A 46 7.12 15.25 -6.39
CA GLU A 46 8.19 14.66 -7.22
C GLU A 46 9.59 15.21 -6.86
N THR A 47 9.66 16.50 -6.52
CA THR A 47 10.90 17.11 -6.02
C THR A 47 11.33 16.46 -4.71
N PHE A 48 10.43 16.39 -3.72
CA PHE A 48 10.70 15.73 -2.44
C PHE A 48 11.10 14.26 -2.62
N ARG A 49 10.39 13.52 -3.49
CA ARG A 49 10.67 12.11 -3.78
C ARG A 49 12.09 11.93 -4.31
N THR A 50 12.53 12.82 -5.19
CA THR A 50 13.87 12.78 -5.79
C THR A 50 14.94 13.08 -4.74
N GLU A 51 14.75 14.11 -3.93
CA GLU A 51 15.65 14.47 -2.83
C GLU A 51 15.74 13.35 -1.77
N GLU A 52 14.62 12.72 -1.43
CA GLU A 52 14.57 11.59 -0.50
C GLU A 52 15.35 10.39 -1.04
N GLU A 53 15.16 10.06 -2.32
CA GLU A 53 15.87 8.99 -3.00
C GLU A 53 17.39 9.22 -2.99
N GLU A 54 17.84 10.41 -3.37
CA GLU A 54 19.26 10.78 -3.37
C GLU A 54 19.86 10.73 -1.97
N ARG A 55 19.16 11.30 -0.99
CA ARG A 55 19.58 11.31 0.42
C ARG A 55 19.77 9.89 0.94
N ILE A 56 18.82 9.00 0.68
CA ILE A 56 18.88 7.60 1.16
C ILE A 56 19.97 6.82 0.42
N LYS A 57 20.12 6.99 -0.90
CA LYS A 57 21.24 6.37 -1.64
C LYS A 57 22.60 6.80 -1.11
N ALA A 58 22.75 8.06 -0.69
CA ALA A 58 24.00 8.60 -0.16
C ALA A 58 24.29 8.19 1.29
N LYS A 59 23.27 8.18 2.15
CA LYS A 59 23.43 7.96 3.61
C LYS A 59 23.11 6.53 4.07
N GLY A 60 22.42 5.76 3.24
CA GLY A 60 21.83 4.49 3.62
C GLY A 60 20.57 4.65 4.49
N GLN A 61 19.87 3.54 4.65
CA GLN A 61 18.81 3.33 5.64
C GLN A 61 18.80 1.84 6.02
N ASP A 62 18.21 1.51 7.17
CA ASP A 62 18.00 0.12 7.55
C ASP A 62 16.66 -0.39 6.99
N VAL A 63 16.70 -1.47 6.21
CA VAL A 63 15.51 -2.15 5.69
C VAL A 63 15.63 -3.63 6.03
N LYS A 64 14.67 -4.13 6.81
CA LYS A 64 14.65 -5.54 7.19
C LYS A 64 14.47 -6.42 5.96
N SER A 65 15.24 -7.51 5.90
CA SER A 65 15.14 -8.50 4.81
C SER A 65 13.78 -9.21 4.74
N SER A 66 12.99 -9.15 5.82
CA SER A 66 11.64 -9.67 5.87
C SER A 66 10.60 -8.79 5.16
N VAL A 67 10.95 -7.55 4.77
CA VAL A 67 10.02 -6.68 4.04
C VAL A 67 9.80 -7.21 2.63
N TYR A 68 8.56 -7.53 2.30
CA TYR A 68 8.15 -7.84 0.94
C TYR A 68 7.88 -6.54 0.18
N PHE A 69 8.67 -6.30 -0.87
CA PHE A 69 8.57 -5.11 -1.72
C PHE A 69 8.57 -5.48 -3.19
N MET A 70 7.75 -4.80 -3.99
CA MET A 70 7.72 -4.95 -5.45
C MET A 70 7.62 -3.60 -6.15
N LYS A 71 8.23 -3.52 -7.34
CA LYS A 71 8.20 -2.32 -8.18
C LYS A 71 6.85 -2.20 -8.89
N GLN A 72 6.49 -0.97 -9.26
CA GLN A 72 5.41 -0.69 -10.19
C GLN A 72 5.97 -0.46 -11.58
N THR A 73 5.62 -1.36 -12.51
CA THR A 73 5.96 -1.28 -13.93
C THR A 73 4.72 -1.19 -14.83
N ILE A 74 3.53 -1.33 -14.24
CA ILE A 74 2.23 -1.25 -14.91
C ILE A 74 1.57 0.08 -14.52
N ASN A 75 1.12 0.85 -15.52
CA ASN A 75 0.38 2.09 -15.31
C ASN A 75 -0.95 1.79 -14.58
N ASN A 76 -1.34 2.64 -13.64
CA ASN A 76 -2.58 2.53 -12.85
C ASN A 76 -2.72 1.25 -11.99
N ALA A 77 -1.65 0.47 -11.81
CA ALA A 77 -1.66 -0.72 -10.95
C ALA A 77 -1.36 -0.42 -9.46
N CYS A 78 -1.23 0.85 -9.07
CA CYS A 78 -0.84 1.24 -7.71
C CYS A 78 -1.78 0.70 -6.62
N GLY A 79 -3.10 0.66 -6.89
CA GLY A 79 -4.07 0.05 -5.96
C GLY A 79 -3.81 -1.44 -5.71
N THR A 80 -3.58 -2.22 -6.78
CA THR A 80 -3.23 -3.64 -6.67
C THR A 80 -1.90 -3.84 -5.94
N ILE A 81 -0.88 -3.04 -6.26
CA ILE A 81 0.43 -3.13 -5.65
C ILE A 81 0.36 -2.76 -4.16
N GLY A 82 -0.38 -1.72 -3.79
CA GLY A 82 -0.64 -1.36 -2.40
C GLY A 82 -1.31 -2.49 -1.62
N LEU A 83 -2.32 -3.14 -2.20
CA LEU A 83 -2.97 -4.31 -1.60
C LEU A 83 -2.01 -5.49 -1.43
N ILE A 84 -1.21 -5.82 -2.45
CA ILE A 84 -0.19 -6.87 -2.36
C ILE A 84 0.82 -6.55 -1.26
N HIS A 85 1.31 -5.31 -1.18
CA HIS A 85 2.21 -4.86 -0.13
C HIS A 85 1.58 -5.02 1.27
N ALA A 86 0.32 -4.62 1.46
CA ALA A 86 -0.38 -4.75 2.74
C ALA A 86 -0.51 -6.21 3.18
N ILE A 87 -0.91 -7.11 2.28
CA ILE A 87 -1.13 -8.53 2.59
C ILE A 87 0.18 -9.30 2.74
N ALA A 88 1.15 -9.07 1.85
CA ALA A 88 2.41 -9.80 1.85
C ALA A 88 3.22 -9.58 3.14
N ASN A 89 3.19 -8.35 3.67
CA ASN A 89 3.90 -7.97 4.89
C ASN A 89 3.14 -8.30 6.18
N ASN A 90 1.92 -8.85 6.06
CA ASN A 90 1.11 -9.34 7.19
C ASN A 90 0.69 -10.80 6.98
N ARG A 91 1.42 -11.57 6.15
CA ARG A 91 1.02 -12.91 5.71
C ARG A 91 0.72 -13.89 6.85
N ASP A 92 1.42 -13.75 7.97
CA ASP A 92 1.23 -14.52 9.20
C ASP A 92 -0.12 -14.26 9.90
N LYS A 93 -0.71 -13.09 9.68
CA LYS A 93 -2.03 -12.68 10.19
C LYS A 93 -3.18 -13.03 9.24
N MET A 94 -2.87 -13.48 8.01
CA MET A 94 -3.83 -13.62 6.92
C MET A 94 -4.26 -15.07 6.72
N ASN A 95 -5.58 -15.29 6.71
CA ASN A 95 -6.17 -16.56 6.31
C ASN A 95 -6.52 -16.51 4.82
N PHE A 96 -6.00 -17.48 4.07
CA PHE A 96 -6.24 -17.62 2.64
C PHE A 96 -7.18 -18.78 2.37
N GLU A 97 -8.13 -18.58 1.46
CA GLU A 97 -8.97 -19.64 0.94
C GLU A 97 -8.13 -20.67 0.17
N THR A 98 -8.64 -21.90 0.06
CA THR A 98 -7.91 -23.03 -0.55
C THR A 98 -7.39 -22.74 -1.96
N ASN A 99 -8.13 -21.97 -2.76
CA ASN A 99 -7.79 -21.63 -4.15
C ASN A 99 -7.39 -20.15 -4.31
N SER A 100 -6.84 -19.52 -3.27
CA SER A 100 -6.43 -18.12 -3.32
C SER A 100 -5.37 -17.86 -4.40
N SER A 101 -5.73 -17.03 -5.38
CA SER A 101 -4.83 -16.58 -6.44
C SER A 101 -3.71 -15.71 -5.89
N LEU A 102 -3.99 -14.91 -4.85
CA LEU A 102 -2.98 -14.09 -4.19
C LEU A 102 -2.03 -14.94 -3.35
N LYS A 103 -2.51 -15.95 -2.63
CA LYS A 103 -1.62 -16.86 -1.88
C LYS A 103 -0.58 -17.49 -2.81
N LYS A 104 -1.02 -18.00 -3.96
CA LYS A 104 -0.13 -18.58 -4.96
C LYS A 104 0.87 -17.55 -5.49
N PHE A 105 0.40 -16.35 -5.84
CA PHE A 105 1.28 -15.26 -6.28
C PHE A 105 2.37 -14.96 -5.25
N LEU A 106 2.01 -14.85 -3.97
CA LEU A 106 2.95 -14.57 -2.89
C LEU A 106 3.95 -15.71 -2.71
N GLU A 107 3.50 -16.96 -2.73
CA GLU A 107 4.36 -18.15 -2.61
C GLU A 107 5.37 -18.27 -3.75
N ASP A 108 4.92 -18.07 -4.99
CA ASP A 108 5.76 -18.17 -6.19
C ASP A 108 6.80 -17.03 -6.26
N SER A 109 6.54 -15.90 -5.59
CA SER A 109 7.36 -14.68 -5.69
C SER A 109 8.19 -14.34 -4.44
N LEU A 110 8.19 -15.20 -3.42
CA LEU A 110 8.93 -14.97 -2.16
C LEU A 110 10.42 -14.70 -2.40
N SER A 111 11.07 -15.48 -3.26
CA SER A 111 12.51 -15.38 -3.53
C SER A 111 12.87 -14.41 -4.65
N MET A 112 11.89 -13.78 -5.29
CA MET A 112 12.10 -12.85 -6.39
C MET A 112 12.59 -11.49 -5.87
N THR A 113 13.41 -10.82 -6.67
CA THR A 113 13.74 -9.40 -6.50
C THR A 113 12.50 -8.51 -6.70
N PRO A 114 12.50 -7.25 -6.22
CA PRO A 114 11.39 -6.32 -6.44
C PRO A 114 11.03 -6.12 -7.92
N GLU A 115 12.01 -6.12 -8.81
CA GLU A 115 11.83 -6.02 -10.26
C GLU A 115 11.26 -7.31 -10.87
N GLU A 116 11.70 -8.47 -10.41
CA GLU A 116 11.14 -9.76 -10.83
C GLU A 116 9.70 -9.93 -10.39
N ARG A 117 9.35 -9.49 -9.17
CA ARG A 117 7.95 -9.45 -8.68
C ARG A 117 7.06 -8.60 -9.58
N ALA A 118 7.56 -7.45 -10.04
CA ALA A 118 6.84 -6.58 -10.95
C ALA A 118 6.58 -7.24 -12.31
N LYS A 119 7.63 -7.83 -12.91
CA LYS A 119 7.51 -8.62 -14.15
C LYS A 119 6.58 -9.82 -14.01
N TYR A 120 6.61 -10.47 -12.85
CA TYR A 120 5.72 -11.59 -12.58
C TYR A 120 4.27 -11.13 -12.56
N LEU A 121 3.95 -10.01 -11.91
CA LEU A 121 2.63 -9.39 -11.91
C LEU A 121 2.12 -9.04 -13.31
N GLU A 122 3.00 -8.53 -14.20
CA GLU A 122 2.63 -8.23 -15.61
C GLU A 122 2.07 -9.45 -16.34
N THR A 123 2.53 -10.65 -15.99
CA THR A 123 2.11 -11.91 -16.61
C THR A 123 1.04 -12.66 -15.81
N TYR A 124 0.65 -12.16 -14.62
CA TYR A 124 -0.22 -12.87 -13.69
C TYR A 124 -1.70 -12.56 -13.94
N GLU A 125 -2.28 -13.27 -14.91
CA GLU A 125 -3.62 -13.04 -15.45
C GLU A 125 -4.73 -12.96 -14.39
N ALA A 126 -4.67 -13.82 -13.36
CA ALA A 126 -5.73 -13.86 -12.34
C ALA A 126 -5.86 -12.52 -11.58
N ILE A 127 -4.74 -11.86 -11.26
CA ILE A 127 -4.78 -10.55 -10.60
C ILE A 127 -5.18 -9.46 -11.60
N ARG A 128 -4.69 -9.53 -12.84
CA ARG A 128 -5.01 -8.56 -13.90
C ARG A 128 -6.52 -8.48 -14.16
N VAL A 129 -7.17 -9.63 -14.38
CA VAL A 129 -8.62 -9.71 -14.63
C VAL A 129 -9.42 -9.23 -13.41
N THR A 130 -8.98 -9.58 -12.21
CA THR A 130 -9.66 -9.16 -10.97
C THR A 130 -9.55 -7.64 -10.76
N HIS A 131 -8.37 -7.06 -11.05
CA HIS A 131 -8.15 -5.61 -11.02
C HIS A 131 -9.05 -4.90 -12.03
N GLU A 132 -9.09 -5.37 -13.28
CA GLU A 132 -9.92 -4.80 -14.35
C GLU A 132 -11.41 -4.83 -13.99
N SER A 133 -11.90 -5.94 -13.43
CA SER A 133 -13.28 -6.03 -12.91
C SER A 133 -13.52 -5.05 -11.76
N SER A 134 -12.58 -4.94 -10.82
CA SER A 134 -12.70 -4.06 -9.65
C SER A 134 -12.64 -2.58 -10.01
N ALA A 135 -11.95 -2.22 -11.10
CA ALA A 135 -11.85 -0.84 -11.58
C ALA A 135 -13.19 -0.26 -12.05
N HIS A 136 -14.15 -1.13 -12.41
CA HIS A 136 -15.52 -0.76 -12.78
C HIS A 136 -16.51 -0.81 -11.59
N GLU A 137 -16.02 -1.14 -10.39
CA GLU A 137 -16.80 -1.05 -9.15
C GLU A 137 -16.69 0.36 -8.53
N GLY A 138 -17.48 0.61 -7.49
CA GLY A 138 -17.47 1.87 -6.75
C GLY A 138 -18.59 2.82 -7.14
N GLN A 139 -18.54 4.04 -6.61
CA GLN A 139 -19.58 5.06 -6.78
C GLN A 139 -19.34 6.00 -7.98
N THR A 140 -18.23 5.83 -8.69
CA THR A 140 -17.83 6.63 -9.84
C THR A 140 -17.56 5.71 -11.03
N GLU A 141 -17.89 6.18 -12.23
CA GLU A 141 -17.52 5.48 -13.47
C GLU A 141 -16.00 5.45 -13.63
N ALA A 142 -15.49 4.36 -14.21
CA ALA A 142 -14.08 4.24 -14.54
C ALA A 142 -13.70 5.30 -15.60
N PRO A 143 -12.60 6.05 -15.41
CA PRO A 143 -12.12 7.00 -16.42
C PRO A 143 -11.63 6.27 -17.67
N SER A 144 -11.39 7.02 -18.75
CA SER A 144 -10.74 6.49 -19.95
C SER A 144 -9.32 6.01 -19.60
N ILE A 145 -8.85 4.94 -20.25
CA ILE A 145 -7.49 4.43 -20.06
C ILE A 145 -6.41 5.45 -20.47
N ASP A 146 -6.75 6.39 -21.35
CA ASP A 146 -5.86 7.45 -21.84
C ASP A 146 -5.87 8.70 -20.94
N GLU A 147 -6.73 8.75 -19.92
CA GLU A 147 -6.81 9.89 -19.01
C GLU A 147 -5.61 9.92 -18.07
N LYS A 148 -5.04 11.11 -17.88
CA LYS A 148 -3.88 11.28 -17.00
C LYS A 148 -4.32 11.14 -15.54
N VAL A 149 -3.90 10.07 -14.89
CA VAL A 149 -4.06 9.87 -13.45
C VAL A 149 -2.91 10.56 -12.72
N ASP A 150 -3.24 11.50 -11.83
CA ASP A 150 -2.28 12.19 -10.96
C ASP A 150 -2.43 11.78 -9.48
N LEU A 151 -3.23 10.76 -9.17
CA LEU A 151 -3.37 10.20 -7.82
C LEU A 151 -2.64 8.86 -7.71
N HIS A 152 -2.13 8.56 -6.53
CA HIS A 152 -1.30 7.37 -6.30
C HIS A 152 -1.53 6.73 -4.95
N PHE A 153 -1.58 5.39 -4.94
CA PHE A 153 -1.66 4.59 -3.73
C PHE A 153 -0.27 4.13 -3.25
N ILE A 154 -0.06 4.21 -1.94
CA ILE A 154 1.04 3.56 -1.22
C ILE A 154 0.50 2.73 -0.06
N ALA A 155 1.31 1.78 0.42
CA ALA A 155 1.01 1.02 1.63
C ALA A 155 1.96 1.41 2.76
N LEU A 156 1.42 1.57 3.96
CA LEU A 156 2.14 1.66 5.22
C LEU A 156 1.93 0.35 6.00
N VAL A 157 3.01 -0.22 6.53
CA VAL A 157 2.98 -1.51 7.27
C VAL A 157 4.01 -1.53 8.41
N ASN A 158 3.71 -2.28 9.46
CA ASN A 158 4.67 -2.62 10.51
C ASN A 158 5.38 -3.94 10.16
N VAL A 159 6.70 -3.90 9.95
CA VAL A 159 7.50 -5.11 9.76
C VAL A 159 8.65 -5.14 10.76
N GLY A 160 8.57 -6.07 11.71
CA GLY A 160 9.58 -6.23 12.75
C GLY A 160 9.74 -4.98 13.63
N GLY A 161 8.65 -4.30 13.97
CA GLY A 161 8.65 -3.13 14.84
C GLY A 161 9.15 -1.84 14.16
N HIS A 162 9.14 -1.80 12.84
CA HIS A 162 9.48 -0.62 12.06
C HIS A 162 8.38 -0.32 11.05
N LEU A 163 8.07 0.97 10.89
CA LEU A 163 7.08 1.48 9.97
C LEU A 163 7.70 1.64 8.59
N TYR A 164 7.18 0.90 7.62
CA TYR A 164 7.62 0.98 6.23
C TYR A 164 6.55 1.56 5.32
N GLU A 165 6.95 2.53 4.50
CA GLU A 165 6.22 2.98 3.33
C GLU A 165 6.68 2.18 2.10
N LEU A 166 5.72 1.59 1.40
CA LEU A 166 5.92 0.71 0.26
C LEU A 166 5.27 1.32 -1.00
N ASP A 167 6.06 2.13 -1.70
CA ASP A 167 5.73 2.74 -2.99
C ASP A 167 6.47 2.04 -4.13
N GLY A 168 5.76 1.36 -5.04
CA GLY A 168 6.36 0.67 -6.18
C GLY A 168 7.08 1.61 -7.17
N ARG A 169 6.78 2.91 -7.15
CA ARG A 169 7.49 3.92 -7.96
C ARG A 169 8.88 4.22 -7.39
N LYS A 170 9.07 4.13 -6.08
CA LYS A 170 10.37 4.31 -5.41
C LYS A 170 11.29 3.10 -5.62
N PRO A 171 12.63 3.26 -5.56
CA PRO A 171 13.56 2.16 -5.75
C PRO A 171 13.59 1.16 -4.57
N PHE A 172 13.13 1.55 -3.38
CA PHE A 172 13.17 0.74 -2.17
C PHE A 172 12.06 1.17 -1.19
N PRO A 173 11.71 0.32 -0.19
CA PRO A 173 10.92 0.73 0.97
C PRO A 173 11.51 1.95 1.69
N ILE A 174 10.68 2.80 2.29
CA ILE A 174 11.14 3.90 3.14
C ILE A 174 10.86 3.55 4.59
N ASN A 175 11.91 3.49 5.41
CA ASN A 175 11.80 3.27 6.84
C ASN A 175 11.49 4.61 7.54
N HIS A 176 10.32 4.69 8.18
CA HIS A 176 9.85 5.88 8.92
C HIS A 176 10.16 5.83 10.42
N GLY A 177 10.83 4.78 10.91
CA GLY A 177 11.23 4.61 12.30
C GLY A 177 10.52 3.46 12.99
N GLU A 178 10.59 3.45 14.32
CA GLU A 178 9.99 2.41 15.15
C GLU A 178 8.46 2.53 15.19
N THR A 179 7.80 1.39 15.31
CA THR A 179 6.35 1.28 15.55
C THR A 179 6.05 -0.06 16.24
N SER A 180 4.80 -0.28 16.63
CA SER A 180 4.33 -1.53 17.24
C SER A 180 2.96 -1.91 16.71
N ASP A 181 2.51 -3.15 16.92
CA ASP A 181 1.15 -3.55 16.52
C ASP A 181 0.06 -2.69 17.21
N ASP A 182 0.33 -2.19 18.43
CA ASP A 182 -0.62 -1.38 19.20
C ASP A 182 -0.64 0.10 18.78
N SER A 183 0.50 0.65 18.35
CA SER A 183 0.65 2.07 17.95
C SER A 183 0.64 2.29 16.43
N PHE A 184 0.58 1.21 15.64
CA PHE A 184 0.79 1.26 14.20
C PHE A 184 -0.13 2.25 13.48
N LEU A 185 -1.42 2.28 13.83
CA LEU A 185 -2.37 3.17 13.17
C LEU A 185 -1.96 4.63 13.37
N GLU A 186 -1.68 5.03 14.60
CA GLU A 186 -1.27 6.39 14.94
C GLU A 186 0.05 6.76 14.24
N ASP A 187 1.06 5.88 14.29
CA ASP A 187 2.36 6.12 13.66
C ASP A 187 2.26 6.24 12.14
N ALA A 188 1.43 5.40 11.50
CA ALA A 188 1.15 5.47 10.07
C ALA A 188 0.44 6.78 9.70
N ILE A 189 -0.49 7.24 10.53
CA ILE A 189 -1.20 8.50 10.30
C ILE A 189 -0.27 9.71 10.44
N GLU A 190 0.74 9.67 11.32
CA GLU A 190 1.79 10.70 11.36
C GLU A 190 2.62 10.75 10.07
N VAL A 191 2.81 9.63 9.37
CA VAL A 191 3.39 9.64 8.02
C VAL A 191 2.43 10.29 7.02
N CYS A 192 1.14 9.95 7.05
CA CYS A 192 0.13 10.58 6.20
C CYS A 192 0.06 12.10 6.39
N LYS A 193 0.12 12.59 7.64
CA LYS A 193 0.18 14.04 7.94
C LYS A 193 1.36 14.71 7.26
N LYS A 194 2.56 14.10 7.29
CA LYS A 194 3.73 14.64 6.57
C LYS A 194 3.49 14.74 5.07
N PHE A 195 2.73 13.84 4.45
CA PHE A 195 2.35 13.95 3.02
C PHE A 195 1.47 15.18 2.79
N MET A 196 0.48 15.41 3.65
CA MET A 196 -0.42 16.57 3.57
C MET A 196 0.31 17.89 3.84
N GLU A 197 1.18 17.95 4.85
CA GLU A 197 1.94 19.16 5.22
C GLU A 197 2.89 19.63 4.12
N ARG A 198 3.39 18.70 3.28
CA ARG A 198 4.23 19.04 2.12
C ARG A 198 3.44 19.71 1.00
N ASP A 199 2.14 19.44 0.90
CA ASP A 199 1.27 20.07 -0.09
C ASP A 199 -0.02 20.60 0.56
N PRO A 200 0.07 21.70 1.33
CA PRO A 200 -1.00 22.15 2.22
C PRO A 200 -2.25 22.68 1.49
N GLU A 201 -2.16 22.89 0.17
CA GLU A 201 -3.28 23.33 -0.67
C GLU A 201 -4.03 22.15 -1.29
N GLU A 202 -3.49 20.93 -1.19
CA GLU A 202 -4.12 19.73 -1.73
C GLU A 202 -5.13 19.14 -0.73
N LEU A 203 -6.31 18.79 -1.26
CA LEU A 203 -7.37 18.11 -0.51
C LEU A 203 -7.57 16.67 -0.98
N ARG A 204 -6.89 16.26 -2.05
CA ARG A 204 -7.12 14.99 -2.76
C ARG A 204 -6.40 13.82 -2.11
N PHE A 205 -6.65 13.63 -0.82
CA PHE A 205 -6.13 12.53 -0.02
C PHE A 205 -7.26 11.62 0.43
N ASN A 206 -6.98 10.32 0.53
CA ASN A 206 -7.86 9.35 1.18
C ASN A 206 -7.00 8.31 1.89
N ALA A 207 -7.44 7.85 3.07
CA ALA A 207 -6.80 6.77 3.78
C ALA A 207 -7.82 5.70 4.15
N ILE A 208 -7.45 4.44 3.93
CA ILE A 208 -8.20 3.26 4.37
C ILE A 208 -7.30 2.37 5.22
N ALA A 209 -7.84 1.85 6.32
CA ALA A 209 -7.12 1.01 7.27
C ALA A 209 -7.58 -0.45 7.15
N LEU A 210 -6.64 -1.39 7.07
CA LEU A 210 -6.92 -2.82 7.12
C LEU A 210 -7.02 -3.26 8.58
N SER A 211 -8.25 -3.35 9.07
CA SER A 211 -8.58 -3.70 10.46
C SER A 211 -9.15 -5.11 10.58
N ALA A 212 -9.05 -5.70 11.77
CA ALA A 212 -9.79 -6.92 12.10
C ALA A 212 -11.31 -6.67 11.96
N ALA A 213 -12.03 -7.67 11.44
CA ALA A 213 -13.47 -7.62 11.14
C ALA A 213 -14.31 -8.47 12.10
#